data_AF-A0A1I6BDV6-F1
#
_entry.id   AF-A0A1I6BDV6-F1
#
_cell.length_a   1.000
_cell.length_b   1.000
_cell.length_c   1.000
_cell.angle_alpha   90.00
_cell.angle_beta   90.00
_cell.angle_gamma   90.00
#
_symmetry.space_group_name_H-M   'P 1'
#
loop_
_entity.id
_entity.type
_entity.pdbx_description
1 polymer ?
#
loop_
_entity_poly.entity_id
_entity_poly.type
_entity_poly.pdbx_seq_one_letter_code
_entity_poly.pdbx_strand_id
1 'polypeptide(L)'
;MRTASTAGCATDKPYRETMPCLEKGSFFKYEFEAFTLDLLPALKAALPFGASYRNPKVLTLDDVVIPLISVDDLLADKAVNARPKDLIDITQLKAIRQLGEG
;
A
#
# COMPACT_ATOMS: atom_id res chain seq x y z
N MET A 1 9.39 -35.92 11.63
CA MET A 1 8.97 -35.82 10.21
C MET A 1 7.53 -35.33 10.16
N ARG A 2 7.31 -34.07 9.77
CA ARG A 2 5.99 -33.55 9.37
C ARG A 2 6.22 -32.80 8.06
N THR A 3 5.68 -33.34 6.99
CA THR A 3 5.81 -32.80 5.63
C THR A 3 4.93 -31.56 5.51
N ALA A 4 5.54 -30.44 5.13
CA ALA A 4 4.80 -29.26 4.69
C ALA A 4 4.14 -29.55 3.35
N SER A 5 2.83 -29.28 3.28
CA SER A 5 2.02 -29.42 2.08
C SER A 5 2.29 -28.24 1.15
N THR A 6 3.00 -28.47 0.05
CA THR A 6 3.13 -27.53 -1.07
C THR A 6 1.88 -27.62 -1.94
N ALA A 7 0.96 -26.67 -1.78
CA ALA A 7 -0.20 -26.53 -2.65
C ALA A 7 0.12 -25.58 -3.82
N GLY A 8 0.49 -26.18 -4.95
CA GLY A 8 0.14 -25.80 -6.33
C GLY A 8 0.35 -24.36 -6.81
N CYS A 9 1.45 -24.11 -7.54
CA CYS A 9 1.47 -23.11 -8.60
C CYS A 9 1.32 -23.83 -9.95
N ALA A 10 0.24 -23.51 -10.66
CA ALA A 10 -0.10 -24.11 -11.94
C ALA A 10 1.02 -23.85 -12.96
N THR A 11 1.67 -24.93 -13.38
CA THR A 11 2.44 -24.98 -14.62
C THR A 11 1.47 -24.96 -15.79
N ASP A 12 1.69 -24.02 -16.70
CA ASP A 12 1.53 -24.16 -18.16
C ASP A 12 0.82 -22.96 -18.79
N LYS A 13 1.58 -21.89 -19.07
CA LYS A 13 1.27 -20.91 -20.12
C LYS A 13 2.57 -20.46 -20.78
N PRO A 14 2.64 -20.40 -22.12
CA PRO A 14 3.83 -19.96 -22.82
C PRO A 14 3.92 -18.43 -22.76
N TYR A 15 4.97 -17.94 -22.09
CA TYR A 15 5.53 -16.60 -22.18
C TYR A 15 4.52 -15.42 -22.20
N ARG A 16 4.08 -15.03 -21.00
CA ARG A 16 4.01 -13.62 -20.60
C ARG A 16 4.77 -13.56 -19.29
N GLU A 17 5.77 -12.69 -19.20
CA GLU A 17 6.60 -12.43 -18.01
C GLU A 17 5.82 -12.77 -16.74
N THR A 18 6.09 -13.95 -16.17
CA THR A 18 5.46 -14.38 -14.93
C THR A 18 6.03 -13.48 -13.86
N MET A 19 5.33 -12.38 -13.60
CA MET A 19 5.53 -11.57 -12.41
C MET A 19 5.55 -12.57 -11.25
N PRO A 20 6.66 -12.71 -10.52
CA PRO A 20 6.74 -13.71 -9.47
C PRO A 20 5.55 -13.49 -8.54
N CYS A 21 4.87 -14.58 -8.19
CA CYS A 21 3.72 -14.53 -7.30
C CYS A 21 4.19 -13.96 -5.97
N LEU A 22 4.13 -12.64 -5.81
CA LEU A 22 4.42 -11.96 -4.55
C LEU A 22 3.39 -12.49 -3.56
N GLU A 23 3.86 -13.28 -2.60
CA GLU A 23 3.01 -13.79 -1.53
C GLU A 23 2.36 -12.59 -0.82
N LYS A 24 1.09 -12.71 -0.42
CA LYS A 24 0.37 -11.65 0.29
C LYS A 24 1.18 -11.26 1.53
N GLY A 25 1.72 -10.04 1.54
CA GLY A 25 2.56 -9.52 2.62
C GLY A 25 4.06 -9.42 2.29
N SER A 26 4.49 -9.82 1.10
CA SER A 26 5.84 -9.53 0.61
C SER A 26 5.99 -8.04 0.34
N PHE A 27 7.09 -7.45 0.76
CA PHE A 27 7.45 -6.06 0.46
C PHE A 27 8.95 -5.96 0.22
N PHE A 28 9.36 -4.94 -0.53
CA PHE A 28 10.78 -4.63 -0.70
C PHE A 28 11.14 -3.49 0.22
N LYS A 29 12.17 -3.68 1.03
CA LYS A 29 12.71 -2.63 1.89
C LYS A 29 14.08 -2.23 1.38
N TYR A 30 14.25 -0.95 1.13
CA TYR A 30 15.54 -0.34 0.86
C TYR A 30 15.94 0.53 2.04
N GLU A 31 17.16 0.34 2.51
CA GLU A 31 17.73 1.13 3.59
C GLU A 31 18.78 2.07 2.98
N PHE A 32 18.50 3.38 3.08
CA PHE A 32 19.43 4.43 2.73
C PHE A 32 19.97 5.07 4.02
N GLU A 33 21.05 5.82 3.92
CA GLU A 33 21.68 6.47 5.08
C GLU A 33 20.70 7.40 5.82
N ALA A 34 19.86 8.15 5.09
CA ALA A 34 18.96 9.14 5.65
C ALA A 34 17.54 8.63 5.92
N PHE A 35 17.09 7.55 5.26
CA PHE A 35 15.72 7.05 5.37
C PHE A 35 15.58 5.60 4.87
N THR A 36 14.44 5.01 5.17
CA THR A 36 14.04 3.70 4.64
C THR A 36 12.88 3.84 3.67
N LEU A 37 12.93 3.09 2.57
CA LEU A 37 11.88 3.05 1.56
C LEU A 37 11.27 1.64 1.52
N ASP A 38 10.00 1.56 1.92
CA ASP A 38 9.21 0.33 1.82
C ASP A 38 8.35 0.38 0.56
N LEU A 39 8.55 -0.55 -0.37
CA LEU A 39 7.73 -0.73 -1.56
C LEU A 39 6.73 -1.86 -1.32
N LEU A 40 5.46 -1.48 -1.23
CA LEU A 40 4.35 -2.39 -1.02
C LEU A 40 3.70 -2.73 -2.38
N PRO A 41 3.65 -4.02 -2.78
CA PRO A 41 3.00 -4.41 -4.03
C PRO A 41 1.47 -4.34 -3.94
N ALA A 42 0.91 -4.33 -2.73
CA ALA A 42 -0.52 -4.21 -2.49
C ALA A 42 -0.78 -3.48 -1.16
N LEU A 43 -1.91 -2.79 -1.12
CA LEU A 43 -2.50 -2.25 0.11
C LEU A 43 -3.25 -3.36 0.86
N LYS A 44 -3.48 -3.15 2.16
CA LYS A 44 -4.27 -4.05 2.99
C LYS A 44 -5.75 -3.96 2.66
N ALA A 45 -6.25 -2.76 2.38
CA ALA A 45 -7.59 -2.60 1.85
C ALA A 45 -7.66 -3.12 0.41
N ALA A 46 -8.77 -3.78 0.09
CA ALA A 46 -9.07 -4.27 -1.25
C ALA A 46 -9.47 -3.10 -2.18
N LEU A 47 -8.55 -2.16 -2.37
CA LEU A 47 -8.72 -0.98 -3.20
C LEU A 47 -8.20 -1.28 -4.61
N PRO A 48 -9.01 -1.08 -5.67
CA PRO A 48 -8.53 -1.21 -7.04
C PRO A 48 -7.49 -0.13 -7.33
N PHE A 49 -6.25 -0.52 -7.63
CA PHE A 49 -5.15 0.43 -7.90
C PHE A 49 -5.54 1.51 -8.92
N GLY A 50 -6.15 1.11 -10.05
CA GLY A 50 -6.55 2.06 -11.09
C GLY A 50 -7.61 3.06 -10.64
N ALA A 51 -8.42 2.76 -9.62
CA ALA A 51 -9.36 3.72 -9.05
C ALA A 51 -8.65 4.71 -8.11
N SER A 52 -7.81 4.22 -7.20
CA SER A 52 -7.05 5.05 -6.27
C SER A 52 -6.00 5.93 -6.98
N TYR A 53 -5.42 5.46 -8.08
CA TYR A 53 -4.42 6.19 -8.85
C TYR A 53 -5.01 7.34 -9.68
N ARG A 54 -6.32 7.35 -9.97
CA ARG A 54 -6.95 8.40 -10.78
C ARG A 54 -7.10 9.74 -10.06
N ASN A 55 -7.20 9.72 -8.74
CA ASN A 55 -7.40 10.91 -7.92
C ASN A 55 -6.29 11.04 -6.86
N PRO A 56 -5.02 11.18 -7.27
CA PRO A 56 -3.94 11.33 -6.32
C PRO A 56 -3.98 12.73 -5.70
N LYS A 57 -3.66 12.83 -4.41
CA LYS A 57 -3.31 14.11 -3.82
C LYS A 57 -1.86 14.41 -4.21
N VAL A 58 -1.63 15.46 -4.99
CA VAL A 58 -0.27 15.81 -5.44
C VAL A 58 0.41 16.68 -4.39
N LEU A 59 1.59 16.25 -3.96
CA LEU A 59 2.51 17.05 -3.15
C LEU A 59 3.70 17.44 -4.03
N THR A 60 4.00 18.73 -4.10
CA THR A 60 5.22 19.22 -4.74
C THR A 60 6.19 19.63 -3.65
N LEU A 61 7.36 18.98 -3.62
CA LEU A 61 8.48 19.36 -2.75
C LEU A 61 9.62 19.82 -3.64
N ASP A 62 9.99 21.09 -3.52
CA ASP A 62 10.87 21.78 -4.45
C ASP A 62 10.37 21.61 -5.90
N ASP A 63 11.05 20.81 -6.71
CA ASP A 63 10.68 20.51 -8.10
C ASP A 63 10.23 19.04 -8.31
N VAL A 64 10.03 18.29 -7.22
CA VAL A 64 9.63 16.88 -7.25
C VAL A 64 8.12 16.76 -7.02
N VAL A 65 7.43 16.21 -8.02
CA VAL A 65 6.00 15.91 -7.96
C VAL A 65 5.78 14.51 -7.38
N ILE A 66 5.18 14.44 -6.20
CA ILE A 66 4.93 13.21 -5.46
C ILE A 66 3.41 12.95 -5.42
N PRO A 67 2.89 11.98 -6.19
CA PRO A 67 1.50 11.58 -6.09
C PRO A 67 1.28 10.77 -4.80
N LEU A 68 0.41 11.27 -3.94
CA LEU A 68 -0.02 10.60 -2.72
C LEU A 68 -1.38 9.94 -2.93
N ILE A 69 -1.59 8.83 -2.22
CA ILE A 69 -2.91 8.21 -2.09
C ILE A 69 -3.91 9.20 -1.48
N SER A 70 -5.18 9.09 -1.89
CA SER A 70 -6.24 9.93 -1.34
C SER A 70 -6.41 9.68 0.16
N VAL A 71 -6.92 10.68 0.90
CA VAL A 71 -7.16 10.55 2.35
C VAL A 71 -8.20 9.45 2.64
N ASP A 72 -9.21 9.32 1.79
CA ASP A 72 -10.26 8.30 1.92
C ASP A 72 -9.69 6.89 1.76
N ASP A 73 -8.87 6.68 0.74
CA ASP A 73 -8.21 5.40 0.50
C ASP A 73 -7.20 5.06 1.61
N LEU A 74 -6.48 6.06 2.12
CA LEU A 74 -5.56 5.90 3.25
C LEU A 74 -6.31 5.49 4.54
N LEU A 75 -7.46 6.12 4.81
CA LEU A 75 -8.31 5.77 5.95
C LEU A 75 -8.85 4.35 5.81
N ALA A 76 -9.29 3.97 4.61
CA ALA A 76 -9.76 2.61 4.34
C ALA A 76 -8.66 1.58 4.58
N ASP A 77 -7.43 1.83 4.12
CA ASP A 77 -6.29 0.94 4.34
C ASP A 77 -5.92 0.76 5.81
N LYS A 78 -5.87 1.87 6.56
CA LYS A 78 -5.56 1.86 8.00
C LYS A 78 -6.63 1.14 8.83
N ALA A 79 -7.89 1.16 8.39
CA ALA A 79 -9.00 0.53 9.11
C ALA A 79 -8.98 -1.02 9.08
N VAL A 80 -8.35 -1.65 8.08
CA VAL A 80 -8.42 -3.10 7.88
C VAL A 80 -7.65 -3.90 8.93
N ASN A 81 -6.52 -3.37 9.44
CA ASN A 81 -5.74 -3.99 10.50
C ASN A 81 -5.18 -2.89 11.41
N ALA A 82 -6.07 -2.23 12.14
CA ALA A 82 -5.74 -1.07 12.97
C ALA A 82 -4.86 -1.49 14.15
N ARG A 83 -3.55 -1.23 14.06
CA ARG A 83 -2.67 -1.26 15.24
C ARG A 83 -3.05 -0.10 16.17
N PRO A 84 -2.70 -0.14 17.46
CA PRO A 84 -2.99 0.97 18.38
C PRO A 84 -2.52 2.34 17.86
N LYS A 85 -1.40 2.38 17.13
CA LYS A 85 -0.90 3.59 16.45
C LYS A 85 -1.78 4.03 15.27
N ASP A 86 -2.30 3.08 14.50
CA ASP A 86 -3.16 3.38 13.34
C ASP A 86 -4.52 3.98 13.78
N LEU A 87 -5.03 3.64 14.98
CA LEU A 87 -6.24 4.26 15.54
C LEU A 87 -6.07 5.75 15.87
N ILE A 88 -4.89 6.12 16.39
CA ILE A 88 -4.53 7.52 16.66
C ILE A 88 -4.43 8.27 15.33
N ASP A 89 -3.75 7.69 14.34
CA ASP A 89 -3.62 8.27 13.00
C ASP A 89 -4.99 8.50 12.34
N ILE A 90 -5.91 7.52 12.42
CA ILE A 90 -7.28 7.65 11.88
C ILE A 90 -8.00 8.85 12.51
N THR A 91 -7.82 9.06 13.82
CA THR A 91 -8.46 10.16 14.55
C THR A 91 -7.94 11.51 14.07
N GLN A 92 -6.62 11.63 13.89
CA GLN A 92 -5.98 12.85 13.37
C GLN A 92 -6.33 13.10 11.90
N LEU A 93 -6.34 12.07 11.06
CA LEU A 93 -6.71 12.17 9.65
C LEU A 93 -8.17 12.61 9.46
N LYS A 94 -9.09 12.14 10.32
CA LYS A 94 -10.48 12.61 10.34
C LYS A 94 -10.58 14.09 10.71
N ALA A 95 -9.76 14.57 11.64
CA ALA A 95 -9.74 15.98 12.01
C ALA A 95 -9.18 16.87 10.89
N ILE A 96 -8.11 16.45 10.19
CA ILE A 96 -7.55 17.17 9.05
C ILE A 96 -8.55 17.27 7.89
N ARG A 97 -9.31 16.19 7.64
CA ARG A 97 -10.39 16.21 6.64
C ARG A 97 -11.43 17.30 6.93
N GLN A 98 -11.80 17.49 8.20
CA GLN A 98 -12.79 18.50 8.61
C GLN A 98 -12.25 19.93 8.55
N LEU A 99 -10.93 20.13 8.63
CA LEU A 99 -10.28 21.45 8.59
C LEU A 99 -9.97 21.94 7.17
N GLY A 100 -9.94 21.05 6.17
CA GLY A 100 -9.70 21.38 4.77
C GLY A 100 -10.97 21.70 3.95
N GLU A 101 -12.13 21.72 4.59
CA GLU A 101 -13.44 22.05 3.98
C GLU A 101 -13.90 23.49 4.31
N GLY A 102 -12.97 24.39 4.61
CA GLY A 102 -13.20 25.82 4.88
C GLY A 102 -12.60 26.74 3.83
#